data_AF-A0A1H3M2T5-F1
#
_entry.id   AF-A0A1H3M2T5-F1
#
_cell.length_a   1.000
_cell.length_b   1.000
_cell.length_c   1.000
_cell.angle_alpha   90.00
_cell.angle_beta   90.00
_cell.angle_gamma   90.00
#
_symmetry.space_group_name_H-M   'P 1'
#
loop_
_entity.id
_entity.type
_entity.pdbx_description
1 polymer ?
#
loop_
_entity_poly.entity_id
_entity_poly.type
_entity_poly.pdbx_seq_one_letter_code
_entity_poly.pdbx_strand_id
1 'polypeptide(L)'
;MSISKSVHLAAPQKSGEPRRALVLPGGGLRLSYQAGILAALEEAGMVFQFMDGTSGGSLNLSMLLSGLSPTEICRRWRTLRLIDTISFLPIEDCLKVENLQGVGDADGFRSKVLPHFGIDFAAIHQVDAVNASYNVLDYANKTVKTISHQNIDEDMIIAGMSLPGVFPPVRKEGGIYLDTGFVQDANLIEVVRNAAEEIWVLWGLGNTGVYRGGILHLYVQMLEVSANTALNNQLEIIRELNHRIEKGDSPYGQTRPIQVHVIRPDHPLPLDPDLYLGKIDHATLIEMGYADGKAYLQNLTQAPGQINPTNPSRMKDPAPGIRFSQHLAGYLNFQERPGTREDLKLSLTVHIDHLEAFVNDPQHTARMTGHLSNPTIGTFRMLTDGRFTLEKNASKKTRKITYEFGIEKDNQGYSFILEQVLHDDLGLDLWRDLSNLSLKLFKGRVEDGNLVAIGTLCLPLAGIKDLIKSFHATEAASFTEEIAIKGRFARFFLGELYDVYG
;
A
#
# COMPACT_ATOMS: atom_id res chain seq x y z
N MET A 1 23.89 -22.19 21.71
CA MET A 1 22.44 -22.01 21.59
C MET A 1 22.21 -20.81 20.70
N SER A 2 21.90 -21.04 19.43
CA SER A 2 21.48 -19.97 18.52
C SER A 2 20.14 -19.45 19.03
N ILE A 3 20.04 -18.16 19.34
CA ILE A 3 18.75 -17.54 19.63
C ILE A 3 18.00 -17.55 18.30
N SER A 4 17.05 -18.47 18.14
CA SER A 4 16.10 -18.44 17.03
C SER A 4 15.49 -17.04 17.02
N LYS A 5 15.80 -16.25 15.98
CA LYS A 5 15.22 -14.92 15.81
C LYS A 5 13.71 -15.12 15.63
N SER A 6 12.91 -14.49 16.49
CA SER A 6 11.45 -14.50 16.34
C SER A 6 11.07 -13.86 15.01
N VAL A 7 10.35 -14.60 14.16
CA VAL A 7 9.77 -14.06 12.92
C VAL A 7 8.48 -13.34 13.27
N HIS A 8 8.37 -12.08 12.85
CA HIS A 8 7.17 -11.28 13.06
C HIS A 8 6.00 -11.87 12.27
N LEU A 9 4.78 -11.75 12.81
CA LEU A 9 3.56 -12.36 12.26
C LEU A 9 3.61 -13.90 12.17
N ALA A 10 4.61 -14.58 12.74
CA ALA A 10 4.66 -16.03 12.80
C ALA A 10 4.35 -16.51 14.22
N ALA A 11 3.51 -17.54 14.34
CA ALA A 11 3.27 -18.21 15.62
C ALA A 11 2.88 -19.67 15.42
N PRO A 12 3.18 -20.55 16.39
CA PRO A 12 2.70 -21.92 16.35
C PRO A 12 1.17 -21.98 16.34
N GLN A 13 0.64 -23.03 15.74
CA GLN A 13 -0.80 -23.29 15.74
C GLN A 13 -1.33 -23.44 17.17
N LYS A 14 -2.39 -22.70 17.50
CA LYS A 14 -3.14 -22.90 18.74
C LYS A 14 -4.32 -23.85 18.51
N SER A 15 -4.57 -24.72 19.48
CA SER A 15 -5.71 -25.65 19.43
C SER A 15 -7.02 -24.87 19.38
N GLY A 16 -7.90 -25.21 18.44
CA GLY A 16 -9.22 -24.60 18.27
C GLY A 16 -9.26 -23.35 17.39
N GLU A 17 -8.12 -22.69 17.16
CA GLU A 17 -8.01 -21.57 16.20
C GLU A 17 -7.86 -22.07 14.76
N PRO A 18 -8.28 -21.30 13.75
CA PRO A 18 -8.01 -21.64 12.35
C PRO A 18 -6.51 -21.59 12.05
N ARG A 19 -6.05 -22.45 11.15
CA ARG A 19 -4.69 -22.37 10.57
C ARG A 19 -4.63 -21.22 9.58
N ARG A 20 -3.84 -20.20 9.89
CA ARG A 20 -3.76 -18.96 9.10
C ARG A 20 -2.61 -19.01 8.10
N ALA A 21 -2.89 -18.54 6.89
CA ALA A 21 -1.91 -18.33 5.84
C ALA A 21 -1.88 -16.87 5.41
N LEU A 22 -0.68 -16.34 5.17
CA LEU A 22 -0.47 -15.02 4.57
C LEU A 22 0.08 -15.21 3.16
N VAL A 23 -0.64 -14.70 2.16
CA VAL A 23 -0.24 -14.74 0.76
C VAL A 23 0.11 -13.32 0.33
N LEU A 24 1.30 -13.17 -0.24
CA LEU A 24 1.90 -11.93 -0.71
C LEU A 24 2.06 -12.00 -2.24
N PRO A 25 1.01 -11.65 -3.00
CA PRO A 25 1.05 -11.61 -4.45
C PRO A 25 2.06 -10.61 -5.02
N GLY A 26 2.32 -10.74 -6.30
CA GLY A 26 3.15 -9.81 -7.06
C GLY A 26 2.50 -8.45 -7.30
N GLY A 27 3.27 -7.58 -7.93
CA GLY A 27 2.85 -6.21 -8.16
C GLY A 27 3.97 -5.20 -8.43
N GLY A 28 5.24 -5.60 -8.49
CA GLY A 28 6.35 -4.70 -8.79
C GLY A 28 6.80 -3.86 -7.59
N LEU A 29 7.28 -2.64 -7.84
CA LEU A 29 7.80 -1.76 -6.79
C LEU A 29 6.72 -1.12 -5.92
N ARG A 30 5.48 -1.06 -6.40
CA ARG A 30 4.33 -0.58 -5.60
C ARG A 30 3.98 -1.44 -4.39
N LEU A 31 4.63 -2.59 -4.19
CA LEU A 31 4.39 -3.49 -3.06
C LEU A 31 4.91 -2.98 -1.70
N SER A 32 5.48 -1.77 -1.66
CA SER A 32 5.53 -0.98 -0.42
C SER A 32 4.12 -0.76 0.18
N TYR A 33 3.06 -0.81 -0.63
CA TYR A 33 1.67 -0.86 -0.16
C TYR A 33 1.40 -2.06 0.76
N GLN A 34 1.86 -3.27 0.41
CA GLN A 34 1.69 -4.45 1.26
C GLN A 34 2.41 -4.27 2.61
N ALA A 35 3.56 -3.59 2.65
CA ALA A 35 4.28 -3.32 3.89
C ALA A 35 3.43 -2.54 4.92
N GLY A 36 2.64 -1.58 4.44
CA GLY A 36 1.68 -0.86 5.28
C GLY A 36 0.61 -1.78 5.87
N ILE A 37 0.07 -2.70 5.06
CA ILE A 37 -0.91 -3.69 5.54
C ILE A 37 -0.25 -4.63 6.56
N LEU A 38 0.98 -5.08 6.34
CA LEU A 38 1.71 -5.91 7.30
C LEU A 38 1.82 -5.22 8.67
N ALA A 39 2.06 -3.91 8.70
CA ALA A 39 2.08 -3.14 9.94
C ALA A 39 0.70 -3.12 10.63
N ALA A 40 -0.38 -2.94 9.86
CA ALA A 40 -1.74 -2.99 10.41
C ALA A 40 -2.09 -4.38 10.98
N LEU A 41 -1.67 -5.46 10.30
CA LEU A 41 -1.86 -6.84 10.77
C LEU A 41 -1.06 -7.13 12.04
N GLU A 42 0.18 -6.65 12.14
CA GLU A 42 1.01 -6.81 13.34
C GLU A 42 0.40 -6.11 14.55
N GLU A 43 -0.04 -4.86 14.38
CA GLU A 43 -0.70 -4.11 15.44
C GLU A 43 -2.02 -4.76 15.89
N ALA A 44 -2.71 -5.47 14.99
CA ALA A 44 -3.90 -6.26 15.31
C ALA A 44 -3.58 -7.62 15.98
N GLY A 45 -2.29 -7.94 16.17
CA GLY A 45 -1.85 -9.19 16.78
C GLY A 45 -2.06 -10.42 15.89
N MET A 46 -2.17 -10.22 14.57
CA MET A 46 -2.33 -11.32 13.61
C MET A 46 -1.07 -12.16 13.53
N VAL A 47 -1.25 -13.48 13.43
CA VAL A 47 -0.17 -14.46 13.32
C VAL A 47 -0.54 -15.57 12.34
N PHE A 48 0.46 -16.09 11.63
CA PHE A 48 0.31 -17.03 10.52
C PHE A 48 1.21 -18.25 10.73
N GLN A 49 0.72 -19.40 10.26
CA GLN A 49 1.44 -20.68 10.25
C GLN A 49 2.03 -20.97 8.86
N PHE A 50 1.46 -20.34 7.83
CA PHE A 50 1.90 -20.46 6.45
C PHE A 50 2.12 -19.09 5.81
N MET A 51 3.15 -18.97 4.98
CA MET A 51 3.38 -17.78 4.16
C MET A 51 3.71 -18.16 2.72
N ASP A 52 3.22 -17.38 1.76
CA ASP A 52 3.51 -17.56 0.33
C ASP A 52 3.84 -16.20 -0.30
N GLY A 53 4.89 -16.16 -1.12
CA GLY A 53 5.38 -14.93 -1.74
C GLY A 53 5.66 -15.10 -3.23
N THR A 54 5.14 -14.18 -4.03
CA THR A 54 5.34 -14.15 -5.49
C THR A 54 5.88 -12.79 -5.93
N SER A 55 6.84 -12.77 -6.86
CA SER A 55 7.40 -11.54 -7.41
C SER A 55 7.88 -10.58 -6.32
N GLY A 56 7.56 -9.29 -6.38
CA GLY A 56 7.93 -8.36 -5.31
C GLY A 56 7.29 -8.69 -3.94
N GLY A 57 6.26 -9.54 -3.88
CA GLY A 57 5.72 -10.05 -2.62
C GLY A 57 6.72 -10.97 -1.92
N SER A 58 7.58 -11.66 -2.70
CA SER A 58 8.73 -12.40 -2.19
C SER A 58 9.72 -11.50 -1.45
N LEU A 59 9.87 -10.21 -1.82
CA LEU A 59 10.75 -9.28 -1.09
C LEU A 59 10.22 -9.00 0.33
N ASN A 60 8.93 -8.75 0.45
CA ASN A 60 8.28 -8.56 1.76
C ASN A 60 8.37 -9.84 2.60
N LEU A 61 8.14 -11.01 1.99
CA LEU A 61 8.31 -12.30 2.65
C LEU A 61 9.75 -12.51 3.14
N SER A 62 10.73 -12.28 2.28
CA SER A 62 12.15 -12.45 2.63
C SER A 62 12.58 -11.50 3.74
N MET A 63 12.10 -10.26 3.77
CA MET A 63 12.37 -9.35 4.88
C MET A 63 11.77 -9.84 6.21
N LEU A 64 10.51 -10.33 6.20
CA LEU A 64 9.88 -10.92 7.39
C LEU A 64 10.68 -12.13 7.91
N LEU A 65 11.02 -13.07 7.02
CA LEU A 65 11.77 -14.28 7.36
C LEU A 65 13.23 -13.99 7.74
N SER A 66 13.78 -12.84 7.34
CA SER A 66 15.08 -12.34 7.83
C SER A 66 15.00 -11.78 9.27
N GLY A 67 13.80 -11.73 9.85
CA GLY A 67 13.52 -11.25 11.20
C GLY A 67 13.26 -9.75 11.29
N LEU A 68 12.94 -9.08 10.17
CA LEU A 68 12.56 -7.65 10.20
C LEU A 68 11.10 -7.50 10.60
N SER A 69 10.80 -6.53 11.47
CA SER A 69 9.43 -6.16 11.78
C SER A 69 8.77 -5.44 10.60
N PRO A 70 7.44 -5.53 10.43
CA PRO A 70 6.67 -4.72 9.48
C PRO A 70 6.98 -3.22 9.53
N THR A 71 7.23 -2.66 10.71
CA THR A 71 7.68 -1.27 10.87
C THR A 71 9.03 -1.01 10.20
N GLU A 72 10.00 -1.92 10.38
CA GLU A 72 11.30 -1.82 9.71
C GLU A 72 11.18 -2.05 8.20
N ILE A 73 10.33 -2.97 7.76
CA ILE A 73 10.01 -3.20 6.33
C ILE A 73 9.48 -1.91 5.68
N CYS A 74 8.54 -1.23 6.35
CA CYS A 74 8.06 0.08 5.90
C CYS A 74 9.20 1.10 5.77
N ARG A 75 10.13 1.15 6.74
CA ARG A 75 11.29 2.05 6.69
C ARG A 75 12.22 1.72 5.52
N ARG A 76 12.46 0.43 5.24
CA ARG A 76 13.31 -0.03 4.14
C ARG A 76 12.75 0.37 2.78
N TRP A 77 11.44 0.16 2.57
CA TRP A 77 10.76 0.66 1.37
C TRP A 77 10.83 2.18 1.24
N ARG A 78 10.55 2.92 2.32
CA ARG A 78 10.59 4.40 2.30
C ARG A 78 11.96 4.97 1.95
N THR A 79 13.02 4.26 2.30
CA THR A 79 14.41 4.71 2.09
C THR A 79 15.06 4.09 0.86
N LEU A 80 14.32 3.26 0.11
CA LEU A 80 14.78 2.70 -1.16
C LEU A 80 14.95 3.82 -2.19
N ARG A 81 16.12 3.86 -2.84
CA ARG A 81 16.35 4.78 -3.95
C ARG A 81 15.95 4.08 -5.24
N LEU A 82 14.99 4.63 -5.97
CA LEU A 82 14.51 4.05 -7.24
C LEU A 82 15.62 3.92 -8.29
N ILE A 83 16.66 4.75 -8.26
CA ILE A 83 17.80 4.58 -9.17
C ILE A 83 18.57 3.27 -8.94
N ASP A 84 18.46 2.67 -7.75
CA ASP A 84 19.11 1.40 -7.44
C ASP A 84 18.34 0.17 -7.95
N THR A 85 17.06 0.35 -8.33
CA THR A 85 16.22 -0.71 -8.91
C THR A 85 16.36 -0.79 -10.43
N ILE A 86 17.02 0.19 -11.06
CA ILE A 86 17.29 0.21 -12.49
C ILE A 86 18.73 -0.24 -12.72
N SER A 87 18.90 -1.26 -13.55
CA SER A 87 20.17 -1.51 -14.24
C SER A 87 19.89 -1.48 -15.73
N PHE A 88 20.34 -0.41 -16.40
CA PHE A 88 20.22 -0.33 -17.85
C PHE A 88 21.08 -1.41 -18.49
N LEU A 89 20.55 -2.08 -19.52
CA LEU A 89 21.37 -2.97 -20.33
C LEU A 89 22.54 -2.19 -20.97
N PRO A 90 23.71 -2.84 -21.17
CA PRO A 90 24.78 -2.26 -21.97
C PRO A 90 24.25 -1.78 -23.33
N ILE A 91 24.70 -0.62 -23.80
CA ILE A 91 24.25 0.00 -25.06
C ILE A 91 24.40 -0.96 -26.25
N GLU A 92 25.41 -1.82 -26.24
CA GLU A 92 25.67 -2.83 -27.28
C GLU A 92 24.58 -3.93 -27.35
N ASP A 93 23.90 -4.21 -26.23
CA ASP A 93 22.83 -5.21 -26.17
C ASP A 93 21.47 -4.58 -26.47
N CYS A 94 21.27 -3.29 -26.16
CA CYS A 94 20.13 -2.50 -26.62
C CYS A 94 20.07 -2.39 -28.16
N LEU A 95 21.23 -2.43 -28.84
CA LEU A 95 21.33 -2.39 -30.31
C LEU A 95 21.03 -3.76 -30.97
N LYS A 96 21.01 -4.85 -30.20
CA LYS A 96 20.68 -6.21 -30.68
C LYS A 96 19.24 -6.57 -30.34
N VAL A 97 18.29 -5.82 -30.91
CA VAL A 97 16.84 -5.99 -30.67
C VAL A 97 16.37 -7.45 -30.87
N GLU A 98 17.01 -8.19 -31.77
CA GLU A 98 16.71 -9.61 -32.04
C GLU A 98 17.03 -10.57 -30.88
N ASN A 99 17.89 -10.19 -29.92
CA ASN A 99 18.34 -11.04 -28.80
C ASN A 99 17.98 -10.47 -27.41
N LEU A 100 17.17 -9.42 -27.35
CA LEU A 100 16.84 -8.72 -26.11
C LEU A 100 15.92 -9.59 -25.22
N GLN A 101 16.37 -9.93 -24.01
CA GLN A 101 15.62 -10.80 -23.07
C GLN A 101 14.90 -10.01 -21.95
N GLY A 102 15.11 -8.70 -21.86
CA GLY A 102 14.50 -7.78 -20.91
C GLY A 102 14.90 -6.33 -21.23
N VAL A 103 14.24 -5.33 -20.66
CA VAL A 103 14.62 -3.91 -20.84
C VAL A 103 15.67 -3.43 -19.83
N GLY A 104 15.95 -4.23 -18.79
CA GLY A 104 17.01 -3.99 -17.81
C GLY A 104 17.59 -5.31 -17.28
N ASP A 105 18.59 -5.20 -16.41
CA ASP A 105 19.20 -6.33 -15.71
C ASP A 105 18.84 -6.33 -14.21
N ALA A 106 19.01 -7.48 -13.56
CA ALA A 106 18.73 -7.70 -12.14
C ALA A 106 19.92 -7.39 -11.21
N ASP A 107 21.07 -6.98 -11.74
CA ASP A 107 22.28 -6.70 -10.97
C ASP A 107 22.10 -5.61 -9.90
N GLY A 108 21.30 -4.57 -10.17
CA GLY A 108 20.92 -3.56 -9.18
C GLY A 108 20.14 -4.16 -8.02
N PHE A 109 19.26 -5.13 -8.30
CA PHE A 109 18.56 -5.85 -7.24
C PHE A 109 19.52 -6.65 -6.37
N ARG A 110 20.40 -7.44 -6.99
CA ARG A 110 21.40 -8.26 -6.29
C ARG A 110 22.35 -7.42 -5.43
N SER A 111 22.97 -6.40 -6.02
CA SER A 111 24.05 -5.66 -5.39
C SER A 111 23.59 -4.54 -4.46
N LYS A 112 22.36 -4.03 -4.62
CA LYS A 112 21.88 -2.86 -3.88
C LYS A 112 20.54 -3.09 -3.19
N VAL A 113 19.52 -3.60 -3.88
CA VAL A 113 18.16 -3.69 -3.32
C VAL A 113 18.06 -4.77 -2.25
N LEU A 114 18.50 -6.01 -2.52
CA LEU A 114 18.42 -7.08 -1.53
C LEU A 114 19.26 -6.78 -0.26
N PRO A 115 20.50 -6.24 -0.37
CA PRO A 115 21.25 -5.78 0.80
C PRO A 115 20.58 -4.60 1.52
N HIS A 116 20.05 -3.63 0.77
CA HIS A 116 19.31 -2.50 1.37
C HIS A 116 18.11 -2.98 2.17
N PHE A 117 17.38 -3.98 1.66
CA PHE A 117 16.27 -4.64 2.35
C PHE A 117 16.71 -5.56 3.50
N GLY A 118 18.00 -5.82 3.67
CA GLY A 118 18.51 -6.64 4.77
C GLY A 118 18.08 -8.10 4.67
N ILE A 119 17.91 -8.61 3.45
CA ILE A 119 17.55 -10.01 3.22
C ILE A 119 18.74 -10.90 3.61
N ASP A 120 18.50 -11.81 4.57
CA ASP A 120 19.50 -12.71 5.15
C ASP A 120 19.06 -14.16 4.91
N PHE A 121 19.57 -14.76 3.83
CA PHE A 121 19.23 -16.14 3.46
C PHE A 121 19.57 -17.16 4.54
N ALA A 122 20.66 -16.95 5.28
CA ALA A 122 21.04 -17.87 6.36
C ALA A 122 20.03 -17.82 7.52
N ALA A 123 19.48 -16.64 7.83
CA ALA A 123 18.37 -16.51 8.77
C ALA A 123 17.09 -17.14 8.22
N ILE A 124 16.74 -16.86 6.96
CA ILE A 124 15.55 -17.42 6.30
C ILE A 124 15.57 -18.95 6.34
N HIS A 125 16.72 -19.59 6.12
CA HIS A 125 16.85 -21.04 6.10
C HIS A 125 16.61 -21.72 7.46
N GLN A 126 16.79 -20.98 8.55
CA GLN A 126 16.69 -21.49 9.93
C GLN A 126 15.35 -21.19 10.59
N VAL A 127 14.38 -20.64 9.86
CA VAL A 127 13.05 -20.34 10.40
C VAL A 127 12.26 -21.63 10.60
N ASP A 128 11.92 -21.96 11.85
CA ASP A 128 11.04 -23.11 12.17
C ASP A 128 9.62 -22.69 12.56
N ALA A 129 9.40 -21.40 12.81
CA ALA A 129 8.15 -20.88 13.38
C ALA A 129 6.97 -20.82 12.38
N VAL A 130 7.26 -20.89 11.07
CA VAL A 130 6.29 -20.76 9.97
C VAL A 130 6.79 -21.56 8.78
N ASN A 131 5.89 -22.19 8.03
CA ASN A 131 6.24 -22.79 6.74
C ASN A 131 5.99 -21.77 5.63
N ALA A 132 7.04 -21.39 4.91
CA ALA A 132 6.99 -20.35 3.89
C ALA A 132 7.46 -20.82 2.52
N SER A 133 6.84 -20.28 1.47
CA SER A 133 7.09 -20.69 0.10
C SER A 133 7.19 -19.53 -0.88
N TYR A 134 7.94 -19.75 -1.95
CA TYR A 134 8.23 -18.80 -3.01
C TYR A 134 7.85 -19.38 -4.37
N ASN A 135 7.30 -18.58 -5.27
CA ASN A 135 6.86 -19.05 -6.57
C ASN A 135 7.78 -18.58 -7.70
N VAL A 136 8.20 -19.52 -8.54
CA VAL A 136 8.93 -19.26 -9.80
C VAL A 136 8.29 -20.06 -10.95
N LEU A 137 8.33 -19.52 -12.15
CA LEU A 137 7.90 -20.21 -13.36
C LEU A 137 9.07 -21.03 -13.89
N ASP A 138 8.95 -22.37 -13.89
CA ASP A 138 9.82 -23.24 -14.67
C ASP A 138 9.44 -23.10 -16.15
N TYR A 139 10.26 -22.36 -16.89
CA TYR A 139 9.98 -22.08 -18.28
C TYR A 139 10.06 -23.33 -19.15
N ALA A 140 10.94 -24.28 -18.87
CA ALA A 140 11.07 -25.47 -19.71
C ALA A 140 9.79 -26.31 -19.65
N ASN A 141 9.25 -26.50 -18.45
CA ASN A 141 8.06 -27.32 -18.21
C ASN A 141 6.74 -26.53 -18.29
N LYS A 142 6.80 -25.20 -18.30
CA LYS A 142 5.63 -24.30 -18.26
C LYS A 142 4.77 -24.55 -17.00
N THR A 143 5.43 -24.73 -15.87
CA THR A 143 4.80 -25.01 -14.58
C THR A 143 5.25 -24.04 -13.51
N VAL A 144 4.36 -23.73 -12.56
CA VAL A 144 4.73 -23.02 -11.34
C VAL A 144 5.46 -23.99 -10.43
N LYS A 145 6.68 -23.62 -10.02
CA LYS A 145 7.50 -24.33 -9.06
C LYS A 145 7.52 -23.56 -7.75
N THR A 146 7.06 -24.22 -6.69
CA THR A 146 7.13 -23.72 -5.32
C THR A 146 8.49 -24.07 -4.71
N ILE A 147 9.17 -23.08 -4.12
CA ILE A 147 10.46 -23.25 -3.43
C ILE A 147 10.24 -22.99 -1.96
N SER A 148 10.58 -23.96 -1.11
CA SER A 148 10.54 -23.80 0.33
C SER A 148 11.55 -22.75 0.79
N HIS A 149 11.20 -21.97 1.80
CA HIS A 149 12.12 -20.96 2.33
C HIS A 149 13.43 -21.55 2.86
N GLN A 150 13.50 -22.82 3.26
CA GLN A 150 14.77 -23.46 3.64
C GLN A 150 15.75 -23.64 2.47
N ASN A 151 15.25 -23.57 1.23
CA ASN A 151 16.04 -23.81 0.01
C ASN A 151 16.07 -22.58 -0.91
N ILE A 152 15.46 -21.46 -0.50
CA ILE A 152 15.43 -20.24 -1.32
C ILE A 152 16.81 -19.57 -1.34
N ASP A 153 17.24 -19.07 -2.48
CA ASP A 153 18.46 -18.27 -2.57
C ASP A 153 18.27 -17.06 -3.46
N GLU A 154 19.33 -16.25 -3.55
CA GLU A 154 19.33 -15.01 -4.30
C GLU A 154 18.87 -15.20 -5.74
N ASP A 155 19.41 -16.18 -6.45
CA ASP A 155 19.05 -16.47 -7.83
C ASP A 155 17.56 -16.78 -7.99
N MET A 156 16.97 -17.51 -7.06
CA MET A 156 15.56 -17.88 -7.11
C MET A 156 14.63 -16.73 -6.70
N ILE A 157 15.06 -15.83 -5.81
CA ILE A 157 14.34 -14.56 -5.56
C ILE A 157 14.36 -13.70 -6.81
N ILE A 158 15.53 -13.54 -7.45
CA ILE A 158 15.65 -12.78 -8.70
C ILE A 158 14.80 -13.42 -9.80
N ALA A 159 14.82 -14.75 -9.92
CA ALA A 159 13.99 -15.47 -10.88
C ALA A 159 12.51 -15.18 -10.66
N GLY A 160 12.05 -15.25 -9.41
CA GLY A 160 10.66 -14.96 -9.02
C GLY A 160 10.22 -13.53 -9.34
N MET A 161 11.16 -12.59 -9.48
CA MET A 161 10.92 -11.20 -9.86
C MET A 161 11.19 -10.90 -11.34
N SER A 162 11.70 -11.89 -12.08
CA SER A 162 12.11 -11.72 -13.47
C SER A 162 10.93 -11.77 -14.42
N LEU A 163 10.13 -10.70 -14.41
CA LEU A 163 8.94 -10.58 -15.24
C LEU A 163 9.35 -10.50 -16.72
N PRO A 164 8.75 -11.32 -17.62
CA PRO A 164 9.11 -11.35 -19.03
C PRO A 164 9.11 -9.98 -19.71
N GLY A 165 10.24 -9.57 -20.29
CA GLY A 165 10.38 -8.27 -20.93
C GLY A 165 10.81 -7.14 -19.98
N VAL A 166 10.78 -7.35 -18.65
CA VAL A 166 11.36 -6.43 -17.66
C VAL A 166 12.79 -6.83 -17.34
N PHE A 167 12.99 -8.05 -16.84
CA PHE A 167 14.30 -8.62 -16.51
C PHE A 167 14.56 -9.92 -17.29
N PRO A 168 15.82 -10.27 -17.54
CA PRO A 168 16.17 -11.54 -18.18
C PRO A 168 15.80 -12.74 -17.30
N PRO A 169 15.52 -13.91 -17.88
CA PRO A 169 15.34 -15.14 -17.13
C PRO A 169 16.62 -15.58 -16.41
N VAL A 170 16.45 -16.17 -15.23
CA VAL A 170 17.54 -16.77 -14.47
C VAL A 170 17.79 -18.21 -14.93
N ARG A 171 19.05 -18.56 -15.17
CA ARG A 171 19.48 -19.92 -15.53
C ARG A 171 20.21 -20.54 -14.36
N LYS A 172 19.68 -21.66 -13.85
CA LYS A 172 20.24 -22.35 -12.69
C LYS A 172 19.97 -23.84 -12.78
N GLU A 173 20.98 -24.66 -12.48
CA GLU A 173 20.90 -26.13 -12.49
C GLU A 173 20.34 -26.72 -13.81
N GLY A 174 20.65 -26.08 -14.94
CA GLY A 174 20.14 -26.48 -16.25
C GLY A 174 18.69 -26.07 -16.55
N GLY A 175 17.99 -25.42 -15.61
CA GLY A 175 16.66 -24.84 -15.79
C GLY A 175 16.67 -23.36 -16.18
N ILE A 176 15.51 -22.88 -16.64
CA ILE A 176 15.24 -21.47 -16.93
C ILE A 176 14.04 -21.05 -16.06
N TYR A 177 14.23 -20.04 -15.23
CA TYR A 177 13.25 -19.59 -14.25
C TYR A 177 12.88 -18.12 -14.44
N LEU A 178 11.59 -17.82 -14.25
CA LEU A 178 10.97 -16.52 -14.47
C LEU A 178 9.95 -16.21 -13.36
N ASP A 179 9.44 -14.97 -13.37
CA ASP A 179 8.31 -14.56 -12.53
C ASP A 179 7.03 -15.29 -12.97
N THR A 180 6.17 -15.64 -12.00
CA THR A 180 4.89 -16.30 -12.25
C THR A 180 3.73 -15.35 -12.50
N GLY A 181 3.91 -14.03 -12.47
CA GLY A 181 2.81 -13.06 -12.53
C GLY A 181 1.86 -13.23 -13.73
N PHE A 182 2.35 -13.69 -14.88
CA PHE A 182 1.53 -13.99 -16.07
C PHE A 182 0.81 -15.35 -16.03
N VAL A 183 0.98 -16.14 -14.98
CA VAL A 183 0.41 -17.48 -14.82
C VAL A 183 -0.36 -17.58 -13.51
N GLN A 184 0.27 -17.19 -12.41
CA GLN A 184 -0.26 -17.27 -11.06
C GLN A 184 0.47 -16.27 -10.16
N ASP A 185 -0.20 -15.15 -9.88
CA ASP A 185 0.35 -14.07 -9.05
C ASP A 185 0.15 -14.31 -7.54
N ALA A 186 -0.83 -15.13 -7.17
CA ALA A 186 -1.10 -15.57 -5.79
C ALA A 186 -1.29 -17.08 -5.77
N ASN A 187 -0.61 -17.82 -4.88
CA ASN A 187 -0.72 -19.28 -4.83
C ASN A 187 -1.53 -19.74 -3.61
N LEU A 188 -2.86 -19.58 -3.68
CA LEU A 188 -3.77 -20.00 -2.61
C LEU A 188 -3.77 -21.52 -2.41
N ILE A 189 -3.66 -22.28 -3.50
CA ILE A 189 -3.73 -23.74 -3.43
C ILE A 189 -2.52 -24.33 -2.70
N GLU A 190 -1.35 -23.69 -2.77
CA GLU A 190 -0.18 -24.11 -2.01
C GLU A 190 -0.41 -24.06 -0.50
N VAL A 191 -0.99 -22.96 0.01
CA VAL A 191 -1.29 -22.85 1.44
C VAL A 191 -2.47 -23.74 1.85
N VAL A 192 -3.43 -23.98 0.95
CA VAL A 192 -4.53 -24.95 1.17
C VAL A 192 -4.00 -26.38 1.33
N ARG A 193 -3.00 -26.79 0.53
CA ARG A 193 -2.34 -28.11 0.68
C ARG A 193 -1.65 -28.28 2.02
N ASN A 194 -1.25 -27.18 2.64
CA ASN A 194 -0.71 -27.14 4.00
C ASN A 194 -1.80 -27.04 5.09
N ALA A 195 -3.06 -27.35 4.75
CA ALA A 195 -4.20 -27.34 5.66
C ALA A 195 -4.61 -25.93 6.17
N ALA A 196 -4.26 -24.86 5.46
CA ALA A 196 -4.76 -23.53 5.80
C ALA A 196 -6.30 -23.48 5.78
N GLU A 197 -6.87 -22.79 6.76
CA GLU A 197 -8.31 -22.61 6.98
C GLU A 197 -8.72 -21.13 6.93
N GLU A 198 -7.76 -20.22 7.02
CA GLU A 198 -8.00 -18.78 6.95
C GLU A 198 -6.83 -18.14 6.19
N ILE A 199 -7.08 -17.62 4.99
CA ILE A 199 -6.05 -17.15 4.05
C ILE A 199 -6.19 -15.64 3.90
N TRP A 200 -5.10 -14.91 4.13
CA TRP A 200 -5.03 -13.46 4.00
C TRP A 200 -4.20 -13.09 2.79
N VAL A 201 -4.82 -12.47 1.79
CA VAL A 201 -4.21 -12.11 0.51
C VAL A 201 -4.05 -10.59 0.45
N LEU A 202 -2.80 -10.13 0.28
CA LEU A 202 -2.50 -8.69 0.20
C LEU A 202 -2.40 -8.24 -1.27
N TRP A 203 -3.53 -7.93 -1.87
CA TRP A 203 -3.65 -7.74 -3.32
C TRP A 203 -3.37 -6.30 -3.76
N GLY A 204 -2.39 -6.12 -4.65
CA GLY A 204 -1.98 -4.80 -5.17
C GLY A 204 -2.19 -4.60 -6.68
N LEU A 205 -2.60 -5.63 -7.42
CA LEU A 205 -2.76 -5.60 -8.87
C LEU A 205 -4.14 -5.09 -9.28
N GLY A 206 -4.23 -4.28 -10.35
CA GLY A 206 -5.49 -3.68 -10.78
C GLY A 206 -6.52 -4.73 -11.20
N ASN A 207 -7.78 -4.49 -10.85
CA ASN A 207 -8.93 -5.28 -11.31
C ASN A 207 -10.12 -4.35 -11.54
N THR A 208 -10.21 -3.79 -12.75
CA THR A 208 -11.21 -2.78 -13.12
C THR A 208 -11.95 -3.18 -14.40
N GLY A 209 -13.00 -2.45 -14.73
CA GLY A 209 -13.78 -2.63 -15.97
C GLY A 209 -13.29 -1.79 -17.13
N VAL A 210 -12.20 -1.02 -16.95
CA VAL A 210 -11.72 -0.06 -17.94
C VAL A 210 -10.64 -0.72 -18.80
N TYR A 211 -10.85 -0.71 -20.12
CA TYR A 211 -9.86 -1.18 -21.09
C TYR A 211 -9.13 0.01 -21.73
N ARG A 212 -7.79 0.02 -21.70
CA ARG A 212 -6.95 1.14 -22.11
C ARG A 212 -6.07 0.83 -23.31
N GLY A 213 -5.84 1.83 -24.15
CA GLY A 213 -4.85 1.80 -25.23
C GLY A 213 -3.45 2.18 -24.75
N GLY A 214 -2.45 1.93 -25.61
CA GLY A 214 -1.03 2.26 -25.37
C GLY A 214 -0.20 1.07 -24.90
N ILE A 215 1.07 1.01 -25.33
CA ILE A 215 1.94 -0.17 -25.16
C ILE A 215 2.08 -0.59 -23.69
N LEU A 216 2.31 0.37 -22.79
CA LEU A 216 2.42 0.10 -21.36
C LEU A 216 1.12 -0.50 -20.80
N HIS A 217 -0.02 0.11 -21.11
CA HIS A 217 -1.31 -0.38 -20.62
C HIS A 217 -1.67 -1.73 -21.24
N LEU A 218 -1.36 -1.99 -22.51
CA LEU A 218 -1.58 -3.30 -23.12
C LEU A 218 -0.80 -4.40 -22.37
N TYR A 219 0.47 -4.14 -22.06
CA TYR A 219 1.30 -5.07 -21.29
C TYR A 219 0.77 -5.29 -19.87
N VAL A 220 0.47 -4.22 -19.13
CA VAL A 220 -0.06 -4.30 -17.76
C VAL A 220 -1.42 -4.99 -17.72
N GLN A 221 -2.33 -4.69 -18.66
CA GLN A 221 -3.64 -5.32 -18.71
C GLN A 221 -3.55 -6.82 -19.00
N MET A 222 -2.58 -7.29 -19.80
CA MET A 222 -2.36 -8.73 -19.97
C MET A 222 -1.97 -9.41 -18.65
N LEU A 223 -1.12 -8.76 -17.86
CA LEU A 223 -0.75 -9.22 -16.52
C LEU A 223 -1.96 -9.23 -15.58
N GLU A 224 -2.72 -8.13 -15.54
CA GLU A 224 -3.94 -7.99 -14.73
C GLU A 224 -5.00 -9.04 -15.09
N VAL A 225 -5.24 -9.29 -16.38
CA VAL A 225 -6.15 -10.35 -16.84
C VAL A 225 -5.69 -11.69 -16.33
N SER A 226 -4.44 -12.07 -16.57
CA SER A 226 -3.95 -13.40 -16.20
C SER A 226 -4.00 -13.63 -14.69
N ALA A 227 -3.47 -12.70 -13.91
CA ALA A 227 -3.40 -12.81 -12.46
C ALA A 227 -4.79 -12.81 -11.79
N ASN A 228 -5.71 -11.94 -12.21
CA ASN A 228 -7.06 -11.93 -11.66
C ASN A 228 -7.85 -13.18 -12.07
N THR A 229 -7.69 -13.66 -13.31
CA THR A 229 -8.30 -14.93 -13.73
C THR A 229 -7.75 -16.10 -12.90
N ALA A 230 -6.45 -16.17 -12.69
CA ALA A 230 -5.82 -17.21 -11.87
C ALA A 230 -6.30 -17.18 -10.41
N LEU A 231 -6.41 -15.98 -9.80
CA LEU A 231 -6.97 -15.82 -8.46
C LEU A 231 -8.42 -16.32 -8.40
N ASN A 232 -9.26 -15.87 -9.33
CA ASN A 232 -10.68 -16.25 -9.36
C ASN A 232 -10.87 -17.76 -9.55
N ASN A 233 -10.04 -18.40 -10.38
CA ASN A 233 -10.06 -19.86 -10.55
C ASN A 233 -9.70 -20.60 -9.25
N GLN A 234 -8.71 -20.12 -8.51
CA GLN A 234 -8.35 -20.72 -7.22
C GLN A 234 -9.41 -20.50 -6.14
N LEU A 235 -10.07 -19.34 -6.12
CA LEU A 235 -11.21 -19.09 -5.24
C LEU A 235 -12.37 -20.06 -5.54
N GLU A 236 -12.63 -20.38 -6.81
CA GLU A 236 -13.64 -21.37 -7.18
C GLU A 236 -13.27 -22.78 -6.71
N ILE A 237 -12.01 -23.17 -6.86
CA ILE A 237 -11.49 -24.45 -6.32
C ILE A 237 -11.70 -24.50 -4.80
N ILE A 238 -11.45 -23.41 -4.08
CA ILE A 238 -11.67 -23.32 -2.63
C ILE A 238 -13.16 -23.44 -2.28
N ARG A 239 -14.07 -22.86 -3.07
CA ARG A 239 -15.52 -23.01 -2.85
C ARG A 239 -15.97 -24.47 -2.98
N GLU A 240 -15.51 -25.16 -4.02
CA GLU A 240 -15.79 -26.59 -4.20
C GLU A 240 -15.19 -27.42 -3.06
N LEU A 241 -13.95 -27.11 -2.66
CA LEU A 241 -13.30 -27.78 -1.53
C LEU A 241 -14.06 -27.54 -0.21
N ASN A 242 -14.56 -26.34 0.02
CA ASN A 242 -15.39 -26.03 1.20
C ASN A 242 -16.65 -26.89 1.24
N HIS A 243 -17.32 -27.09 0.10
CA HIS A 243 -18.49 -27.95 0.02
C HIS A 243 -18.15 -29.43 0.34
N ARG A 244 -16.94 -29.88 -0.02
CA ARG A 244 -16.43 -31.21 0.36
C ARG A 244 -16.10 -31.29 1.86
N ILE A 245 -15.44 -30.27 2.41
CA ILE A 245 -15.08 -30.17 3.83
C ILE A 245 -16.33 -30.23 4.71
N GLU A 246 -17.40 -29.52 4.34
CA GLU A 246 -18.70 -29.56 5.05
C GLU A 246 -19.31 -30.96 5.14
N LYS A 247 -19.00 -31.82 4.16
CA LYS A 247 -19.43 -33.23 4.12
C LYS A 247 -18.44 -34.19 4.78
N GLY A 248 -17.38 -33.68 5.39
CA GLY A 248 -16.31 -34.46 6.02
C GLY A 248 -15.23 -34.97 5.07
N ASP A 249 -15.25 -34.59 3.79
CA ASP A 249 -14.18 -34.89 2.83
C ASP A 249 -13.18 -33.74 2.78
N SER A 250 -12.12 -33.89 3.59
CA SER A 250 -11.08 -32.89 3.77
C SER A 250 -9.71 -33.46 3.35
N PRO A 251 -9.37 -33.41 2.05
CA PRO A 251 -8.18 -34.09 1.51
C PRO A 251 -6.85 -33.57 2.04
N TYR A 252 -6.81 -32.35 2.58
CA TYR A 252 -5.59 -31.75 3.15
C TYR A 252 -5.69 -31.56 4.68
N GLY A 253 -6.72 -32.12 5.33
CA GLY A 253 -6.82 -32.14 6.78
C GLY A 253 -7.38 -30.87 7.42
N GLN A 254 -8.05 -30.00 6.66
CA GLN A 254 -8.91 -28.93 7.18
C GLN A 254 -10.01 -29.48 8.09
N THR A 255 -10.34 -28.75 9.14
CA THR A 255 -11.38 -29.07 10.14
C THR A 255 -12.61 -28.19 10.00
N ARG A 256 -12.54 -27.15 9.16
CA ARG A 256 -13.59 -26.18 8.89
C ARG A 256 -13.46 -25.62 7.48
N PRO A 257 -14.53 -25.04 6.90
CA PRO A 257 -14.45 -24.35 5.62
C PRO A 257 -13.38 -23.24 5.64
N ILE A 258 -12.66 -23.14 4.53
CA ILE A 258 -11.58 -22.19 4.31
C ILE A 258 -12.16 -20.80 4.07
N GLN A 259 -11.71 -19.81 4.82
CA GLN A 259 -12.04 -18.41 4.62
C GLN A 259 -10.90 -17.70 3.87
N VAL A 260 -11.24 -16.82 2.92
CA VAL A 260 -10.25 -16.05 2.18
C VAL A 260 -10.54 -14.56 2.34
N HIS A 261 -9.61 -13.86 2.97
CA HIS A 261 -9.59 -12.42 3.15
C HIS A 261 -8.71 -11.80 2.08
N VAL A 262 -9.26 -10.86 1.29
CA VAL A 262 -8.48 -10.11 0.29
C VAL A 262 -8.48 -8.65 0.69
N ILE A 263 -7.32 -8.15 1.10
CA ILE A 263 -7.09 -6.73 1.38
C ILE A 263 -6.54 -6.10 0.10
N ARG A 264 -7.21 -5.08 -0.39
CA ARG A 264 -6.88 -4.36 -1.62
C ARG A 264 -7.25 -2.88 -1.50
N PRO A 265 -6.68 -2.01 -2.34
CA PRO A 265 -7.15 -0.65 -2.41
C PRO A 265 -8.52 -0.58 -3.10
N ASP A 266 -9.22 0.53 -2.89
CA ASP A 266 -10.51 0.81 -3.53
C ASP A 266 -10.38 1.16 -5.01
N HIS A 267 -9.29 1.83 -5.37
CA HIS A 267 -8.90 2.17 -6.74
C HIS A 267 -7.53 1.55 -7.05
N PRO A 268 -7.19 1.29 -8.32
CA PRO A 268 -5.88 0.74 -8.69
C PRO A 268 -4.72 1.57 -8.15
N LEU A 269 -3.68 0.89 -7.69
CA LEU A 269 -2.42 1.56 -7.35
C LEU A 269 -1.77 2.13 -8.61
N PRO A 270 -1.16 3.33 -8.54
CA PRO A 270 -0.32 3.85 -9.61
C PRO A 270 0.72 2.83 -10.06
N LEU A 271 1.05 2.87 -11.36
CA LEU A 271 2.05 1.97 -11.93
C LEU A 271 3.47 2.41 -11.58
N ASP A 272 4.44 1.49 -11.68
CA ASP A 272 5.85 1.77 -11.36
C ASP A 272 6.43 3.03 -12.04
N PRO A 273 6.10 3.38 -13.30
CA PRO A 273 6.53 4.65 -13.89
C PRO A 273 6.15 5.90 -13.07
N ASP A 274 5.03 5.90 -12.37
CA ASP A 274 4.61 7.03 -11.53
C ASP A 274 5.50 7.18 -10.29
N LEU A 275 6.09 6.09 -9.78
CA LEU A 275 7.14 6.15 -8.74
C LEU A 275 8.40 6.83 -9.31
N TYR A 276 8.88 6.39 -10.48
CA TYR A 276 10.08 6.96 -11.10
C TYR A 276 9.93 8.42 -11.50
N LEU A 277 8.72 8.84 -11.89
CA LEU A 277 8.38 10.23 -12.23
C LEU A 277 8.07 11.09 -10.98
N GLY A 278 8.10 10.51 -9.78
CA GLY A 278 7.82 11.23 -8.53
C GLY A 278 6.38 11.70 -8.39
N LYS A 279 5.41 11.07 -9.08
CA LYS A 279 3.97 11.35 -8.92
C LYS A 279 3.37 10.66 -7.68
N ILE A 280 4.10 9.68 -7.14
CA ILE A 280 3.85 9.02 -5.87
C ILE A 280 5.19 8.55 -5.31
N ASP A 281 5.25 8.33 -4.00
CA ASP A 281 6.40 7.76 -3.31
C ASP A 281 6.01 6.52 -2.48
N HIS A 282 7.03 5.80 -2.00
CA HIS A 282 6.81 4.64 -1.14
C HIS A 282 6.15 5.00 0.18
N ALA A 283 6.37 6.21 0.72
CA ALA A 283 5.72 6.65 1.96
C ALA A 283 4.19 6.67 1.80
N THR A 284 3.70 7.30 0.73
CA THR A 284 2.28 7.38 0.40
C THR A 284 1.68 5.99 0.18
N LEU A 285 2.35 5.12 -0.58
CA LEU A 285 1.88 3.75 -0.80
C LEU A 285 1.76 2.94 0.50
N ILE A 286 2.76 3.04 1.39
CA ILE A 286 2.73 2.40 2.71
C ILE A 286 1.53 2.92 3.52
N GLU A 287 1.31 4.23 3.55
CA GLU A 287 0.22 4.83 4.32
C GLU A 287 -1.16 4.46 3.76
N MET A 288 -1.29 4.35 2.43
CA MET A 288 -2.48 3.80 1.78
C MET A 288 -2.75 2.36 2.25
N GLY A 289 -1.73 1.49 2.21
CA GLY A 289 -1.86 0.10 2.63
C GLY A 289 -2.17 -0.06 4.11
N TYR A 290 -1.53 0.74 4.96
CA TYR A 290 -1.83 0.75 6.39
C TYR A 290 -3.29 1.15 6.66
N ALA A 291 -3.76 2.23 6.04
CA ALA A 291 -5.14 2.68 6.18
C ALA A 291 -6.15 1.64 5.64
N ASP A 292 -5.87 1.01 4.49
CA ASP A 292 -6.73 -0.05 3.93
C ASP A 292 -6.75 -1.31 4.80
N GLY A 293 -5.60 -1.70 5.36
CA GLY A 293 -5.50 -2.81 6.30
C GLY A 293 -6.31 -2.56 7.58
N LYS A 294 -6.18 -1.37 8.17
CA LYS A 294 -6.96 -0.97 9.36
C LYS A 294 -8.45 -0.93 9.08
N ALA A 295 -8.86 -0.32 7.98
CA ALA A 295 -10.28 -0.26 7.58
C ALA A 295 -10.85 -1.67 7.37
N TYR A 296 -10.10 -2.57 6.74
CA TYR A 296 -10.53 -3.95 6.54
C TYR A 296 -10.74 -4.71 7.87
N LEU A 297 -9.79 -4.60 8.80
CA LEU A 297 -9.87 -5.22 10.13
C LEU A 297 -11.03 -4.67 10.98
N GLN A 298 -11.27 -3.35 10.91
CA GLN A 298 -12.41 -2.72 11.58
C GLN A 298 -13.75 -3.25 11.02
N ASN A 299 -13.86 -3.36 9.68
CA ASN A 299 -15.06 -3.87 9.02
C ASN A 299 -15.34 -5.35 9.36
N LEU A 300 -14.30 -6.18 9.43
CA LEU A 300 -14.41 -7.58 9.86
C LEU A 300 -15.02 -7.71 11.26
N THR A 301 -14.65 -6.80 12.17
CA THR A 301 -15.13 -6.81 13.57
C THR A 301 -16.58 -6.34 13.67
N GLN A 302 -16.99 -5.37 12.85
CA GLN A 302 -18.33 -4.76 12.91
C GLN A 302 -19.39 -5.56 12.15
N ALA A 303 -19.03 -6.26 11.07
CA ALA A 303 -19.97 -6.99 10.23
C ALA A 303 -19.41 -8.37 9.79
N PRO A 304 -19.22 -9.32 10.74
CA PRO A 304 -18.72 -10.66 10.42
C PRO A 304 -19.72 -11.40 9.53
N GLY A 305 -19.38 -11.62 8.26
CA GLY A 305 -20.19 -12.37 7.28
C GLY A 305 -20.54 -11.63 5.98
N GLN A 306 -20.29 -10.32 5.88
CA GLN A 306 -20.55 -9.55 4.63
C GLN A 306 -19.37 -9.54 3.64
N ILE A 307 -18.23 -10.14 3.99
CA ILE A 307 -16.98 -10.04 3.22
C ILE A 307 -16.78 -11.29 2.34
N ASN A 308 -17.81 -11.71 1.61
CA ASN A 308 -17.66 -12.72 0.57
C ASN A 308 -18.22 -12.24 -0.78
N PRO A 309 -17.68 -11.14 -1.36
CA PRO A 309 -17.93 -10.83 -2.75
C PRO A 309 -17.46 -11.98 -3.64
N THR A 310 -18.21 -12.26 -4.70
CA THR A 310 -17.86 -13.28 -5.71
C THR A 310 -16.52 -13.01 -6.40
N ASN A 311 -16.11 -11.73 -6.46
CA ASN A 311 -14.84 -11.25 -6.98
C ASN A 311 -14.18 -10.28 -5.96
N PRO A 312 -13.44 -10.81 -4.98
CA PRO A 312 -12.95 -10.01 -3.85
C PRO A 312 -11.81 -9.04 -4.22
N SER A 313 -11.11 -9.26 -5.33
CA SER A 313 -10.11 -8.31 -5.82
C SER A 313 -10.67 -7.15 -6.64
N ARG A 314 -11.98 -7.12 -6.96
CA ARG A 314 -12.60 -6.10 -7.83
C ARG A 314 -12.51 -4.70 -7.24
N MET A 315 -11.92 -3.76 -7.98
CA MET A 315 -11.78 -2.34 -7.61
C MET A 315 -12.85 -1.47 -8.28
N LYS A 316 -12.97 -0.23 -7.81
CA LYS A 316 -13.74 0.82 -8.50
C LYS A 316 -13.02 1.23 -9.77
N ASP A 317 -13.80 1.58 -10.79
CA ASP A 317 -13.24 2.01 -12.06
C ASP A 317 -12.50 3.35 -11.89
N PRO A 318 -11.28 3.48 -12.44
CA PRO A 318 -10.49 4.70 -12.33
C PRO A 318 -11.12 5.83 -13.16
N ALA A 319 -11.10 7.03 -12.61
CA ALA A 319 -11.53 8.25 -13.29
C ALA A 319 -10.45 9.33 -13.16
N PRO A 320 -10.42 10.34 -14.07
CA PRO A 320 -9.51 11.46 -13.93
C PRO A 320 -9.66 12.14 -12.57
N GLY A 321 -8.55 12.22 -11.85
CA GLY A 321 -8.49 12.65 -10.46
C GLY A 321 -7.25 13.48 -10.18
N ILE A 322 -7.05 13.82 -8.90
CA ILE A 322 -5.88 14.54 -8.47
C ILE A 322 -5.43 14.10 -7.08
N ARG A 323 -4.12 14.07 -6.88
CA ARG A 323 -3.48 13.86 -5.58
C ARG A 323 -2.64 15.08 -5.23
N PHE A 324 -2.59 15.42 -3.96
CA PHE A 324 -1.65 16.41 -3.47
C PHE A 324 -1.23 16.13 -2.03
N SER A 325 -0.04 16.62 -1.67
CA SER A 325 0.54 16.40 -0.35
C SER A 325 0.85 17.71 0.36
N GLN A 326 0.80 17.67 1.69
CA GLN A 326 1.11 18.79 2.58
C GLN A 326 1.98 18.34 3.74
N HIS A 327 2.89 19.23 4.15
CA HIS A 327 3.68 19.10 5.36
C HIS A 327 3.37 20.27 6.29
N LEU A 328 2.84 19.94 7.46
CA LEU A 328 2.41 20.88 8.48
C LEU A 328 3.28 20.72 9.72
N ALA A 329 3.64 21.83 10.35
CA ALA A 329 4.39 21.83 11.59
C ALA A 329 3.82 22.84 12.58
N GLY A 330 3.86 22.51 13.85
CA GLY A 330 3.34 23.36 14.91
C GLY A 330 3.41 22.65 16.25
N TYR A 331 2.40 22.84 17.10
CA TYR A 331 2.44 22.33 18.47
C TYR A 331 1.09 21.82 18.98
N LEU A 332 1.15 20.96 19.98
CA LEU A 332 0.05 20.48 20.82
C LEU A 332 0.25 20.93 22.27
N ASN A 333 -0.87 21.25 22.92
CA ASN A 333 -0.95 21.55 24.34
C ASN A 333 -1.92 20.56 24.99
N PHE A 334 -1.39 19.61 25.76
CA PHE A 334 -2.19 18.64 26.51
C PHE A 334 -2.85 19.30 27.72
N GLN A 335 -4.13 19.01 27.95
CA GLN A 335 -4.87 19.55 29.09
C GLN A 335 -4.28 19.13 30.44
N GLU A 336 -3.72 17.91 30.52
CA GLU A 336 -3.05 17.39 31.72
C GLU A 336 -1.72 18.09 32.03
N ARG A 337 -1.13 18.82 31.06
CA ARG A 337 0.12 19.57 31.21
C ARG A 337 -0.04 21.02 30.72
N PRO A 338 -0.87 21.84 31.40
CA PRO A 338 -1.13 23.21 30.96
C PRO A 338 0.16 24.01 30.78
N GLY A 339 0.28 24.76 29.69
CA GLY A 339 1.44 25.60 29.40
C GLY A 339 2.63 24.89 28.74
N THR A 340 2.62 23.56 28.65
CA THR A 340 3.64 22.82 27.88
C THR A 340 3.24 22.75 26.41
N ARG A 341 4.12 23.23 25.53
CA ARG A 341 3.98 23.11 24.07
C ARG A 341 4.84 21.94 23.59
N GLU A 342 4.23 20.99 22.91
CA GLU A 342 4.94 19.86 22.30
C GLU A 342 4.88 19.94 20.79
N ASP A 343 6.03 19.83 20.13
CA ASP A 343 6.10 19.86 18.68
C ASP A 343 5.24 18.76 18.04
N LEU A 344 4.56 19.14 16.96
CA LEU A 344 3.81 18.22 16.11
C LEU A 344 4.20 18.49 14.66
N LYS A 345 4.57 17.42 13.96
CA LYS A 345 4.73 17.42 12.50
C LYS A 345 3.72 16.45 11.91
N LEU A 346 3.07 16.87 10.84
CA LEU A 346 2.06 16.09 10.13
C LEU A 346 2.38 16.16 8.63
N SER A 347 2.56 14.99 8.03
CA SER A 347 2.64 14.84 6.58
C SER A 347 1.37 14.13 6.14
N LEU A 348 0.67 14.70 5.17
CA LEU A 348 -0.57 14.13 4.65
C LEU A 348 -0.61 14.19 3.14
N THR A 349 -1.35 13.26 2.56
CA THR A 349 -1.66 13.18 1.14
C THR A 349 -3.18 13.03 0.99
N VAL A 350 -3.77 13.91 0.18
CA VAL A 350 -5.20 13.87 -0.15
C VAL A 350 -5.38 13.19 -1.50
N HIS A 351 -6.34 12.27 -1.57
CA HIS A 351 -6.64 11.42 -2.73
C HIS A 351 -8.03 11.78 -3.25
N ILE A 352 -8.09 12.50 -4.36
CA ILE A 352 -9.33 12.81 -5.07
C ILE A 352 -9.39 11.90 -6.30
N ASP A 353 -9.98 10.72 -6.13
CA ASP A 353 -10.00 9.67 -7.16
C ASP A 353 -10.88 10.01 -8.38
N HIS A 354 -11.79 10.98 -8.25
CA HIS A 354 -12.63 11.49 -9.34
C HIS A 354 -12.90 12.98 -9.16
N LEU A 355 -12.20 13.82 -9.93
CA LEU A 355 -12.24 15.28 -9.76
C LEU A 355 -13.64 15.86 -10.01
N GLU A 356 -14.35 15.39 -11.05
CA GLU A 356 -15.69 15.90 -11.37
C GLU A 356 -16.70 15.59 -10.27
N ALA A 357 -16.71 14.36 -9.76
CA ALA A 357 -17.57 13.96 -8.65
C ALA A 357 -17.27 14.79 -7.39
N PHE A 358 -15.98 14.99 -7.09
CA PHE A 358 -15.55 15.83 -5.97
C PHE A 358 -16.02 17.28 -6.10
N VAL A 359 -15.89 17.90 -7.28
CA VAL A 359 -16.34 19.29 -7.52
C VAL A 359 -17.86 19.44 -7.48
N ASN A 360 -18.61 18.38 -7.79
CA ASN A 360 -20.07 18.40 -7.79
C ASN A 360 -20.71 17.95 -6.46
N ASP A 361 -19.94 17.30 -5.57
CA ASP A 361 -20.37 16.95 -4.22
C ASP A 361 -20.45 18.22 -3.35
N PRO A 362 -21.60 18.59 -2.77
CA PRO A 362 -21.72 19.76 -1.90
C PRO A 362 -20.77 19.77 -0.70
N GLN A 363 -20.34 18.58 -0.23
CA GLN A 363 -19.39 18.46 0.89
C GLN A 363 -17.93 18.43 0.41
N HIS A 364 -17.68 18.20 -0.88
CA HIS A 364 -16.34 18.09 -1.47
C HIS A 364 -15.42 17.18 -0.63
N THR A 365 -15.84 15.93 -0.43
CA THR A 365 -15.13 14.99 0.44
C THR A 365 -14.09 14.17 -0.32
N ALA A 366 -12.92 13.97 0.29
CA ALA A 366 -11.87 13.11 -0.24
C ALA A 366 -11.21 12.26 0.86
N ARG A 367 -10.59 11.16 0.46
CA ARG A 367 -9.78 10.34 1.38
C ARG A 367 -8.43 11.01 1.63
N MET A 368 -7.89 10.82 2.82
CA MET A 368 -6.55 11.26 3.17
C MET A 368 -5.74 10.12 3.82
N THR A 369 -4.44 10.07 3.53
CA THR A 369 -3.47 9.23 4.24
C THR A 369 -2.32 10.10 4.73
N GLY A 370 -1.46 9.55 5.59
CA GLY A 370 -0.35 10.33 6.12
C GLY A 370 0.33 9.69 7.31
N HIS A 371 1.15 10.49 7.96
CA HIS A 371 1.71 10.19 9.27
C HIS A 371 1.97 11.45 10.08
N LEU A 372 2.07 11.30 11.39
CA LEU A 372 2.49 12.35 12.30
C LEU A 372 3.65 11.92 13.19
N SER A 373 4.34 12.91 13.74
CA SER A 373 5.35 12.74 14.79
C SER A 373 5.14 13.76 15.90
N ASN A 374 5.10 13.30 17.15
CA ASN A 374 5.04 14.13 18.34
C ASN A 374 5.69 13.39 19.54
N PRO A 375 6.41 14.07 20.46
CA PRO A 375 7.11 13.43 21.57
C PRO A 375 6.25 12.54 22.47
N THR A 376 5.02 12.97 22.81
CA THR A 376 4.12 12.19 23.66
C THR A 376 3.37 11.11 22.89
N ILE A 377 2.97 11.37 21.65
CA ILE A 377 2.12 10.46 20.87
C ILE A 377 2.92 9.35 20.19
N GLY A 378 4.09 9.69 19.67
CA GLY A 378 4.98 8.76 18.98
C GLY A 378 5.81 9.46 17.90
N THR A 379 7.01 8.95 17.67
CA THR A 379 7.95 9.51 16.67
C THR A 379 7.53 9.26 15.22
N PHE A 380 6.66 8.27 14.99
CA PHE A 380 6.03 7.99 13.70
C PHE A 380 4.72 7.25 13.94
N ARG A 381 3.59 7.86 13.55
CA ARG A 381 2.25 7.24 13.63
C ARG A 381 1.52 7.47 12.31
N MET A 382 1.19 6.39 11.62
CA MET A 382 0.40 6.45 10.40
C MET A 382 -1.06 6.73 10.73
N LEU A 383 -1.72 7.50 9.87
CA LEU A 383 -3.11 7.91 10.08
C LEU A 383 -4.08 6.79 9.71
N THR A 384 -5.19 6.70 10.42
CA THR A 384 -6.37 5.89 10.07
C THR A 384 -7.55 6.82 9.76
N ASP A 385 -8.57 6.32 9.08
CA ASP A 385 -9.86 7.01 8.92
C ASP A 385 -9.75 8.45 8.38
N GLY A 386 -8.74 8.71 7.54
CA GLY A 386 -8.40 10.04 7.07
C GLY A 386 -9.42 10.57 6.07
N ARG A 387 -10.01 11.72 6.41
CA ARG A 387 -11.00 12.45 5.62
C ARG A 387 -10.58 13.90 5.43
N PHE A 388 -10.73 14.37 4.21
CA PHE A 388 -10.59 15.76 3.82
C PHE A 388 -11.95 16.28 3.36
N THR A 389 -12.32 17.48 3.79
CA THR A 389 -13.56 18.15 3.41
C THR A 389 -13.27 19.62 3.10
N LEU A 390 -13.86 20.16 2.03
CA LEU A 390 -13.76 21.58 1.67
C LEU A 390 -15.15 22.18 1.58
N GLU A 391 -15.64 22.83 2.62
CA GLU A 391 -16.95 23.48 2.61
C GLU A 391 -16.85 24.91 2.07
N LYS A 392 -17.69 25.27 1.08
CA LYS A 392 -17.74 26.63 0.52
C LYS A 392 -18.94 27.38 1.07
N ASN A 393 -18.73 28.57 1.65
CA ASN A 393 -19.79 29.46 2.08
C ASN A 393 -19.84 30.71 1.20
N ALA A 394 -20.70 30.66 0.17
CA ALA A 394 -20.86 31.76 -0.78
C ALA A 394 -21.32 33.08 -0.13
N SER A 395 -22.13 33.02 0.93
CA SER A 395 -22.66 34.22 1.61
C SER A 395 -21.58 34.98 2.41
N LYS A 396 -20.64 34.25 2.99
CA LYS A 396 -19.54 34.81 3.79
C LYS A 396 -18.25 34.97 3.01
N LYS A 397 -18.21 34.53 1.74
CA LYS A 397 -17.00 34.44 0.92
C LYS A 397 -15.87 33.71 1.65
N THR A 398 -16.23 32.62 2.34
CA THR A 398 -15.25 31.80 3.07
C THR A 398 -15.25 30.36 2.59
N ARG A 399 -14.09 29.72 2.76
CA ARG A 399 -13.87 28.31 2.49
C ARG A 399 -13.31 27.66 3.75
N LYS A 400 -13.99 26.64 4.26
CA LYS A 400 -13.55 25.89 5.42
C LYS A 400 -12.95 24.57 4.96
N ILE A 401 -11.69 24.34 5.29
CA ILE A 401 -11.01 23.07 5.09
C ILE A 401 -10.99 22.33 6.42
N THR A 402 -11.43 21.08 6.41
CA THR A 402 -11.40 20.19 7.57
C THR A 402 -10.59 18.94 7.22
N TYR A 403 -9.63 18.59 8.08
CA TYR A 403 -8.94 17.31 8.05
C TYR A 403 -9.31 16.53 9.31
N GLU A 404 -9.88 15.35 9.15
CA GLU A 404 -10.23 14.44 10.24
C GLU A 404 -9.46 13.14 10.06
N PHE A 405 -8.88 12.61 11.15
CA PHE A 405 -8.16 11.35 11.09
C PHE A 405 -8.00 10.72 12.48
N GLY A 406 -7.78 9.42 12.50
CA GLY A 406 -7.41 8.65 13.68
C GLY A 406 -5.93 8.30 13.74
N ILE A 407 -5.47 7.92 14.93
CA ILE A 407 -4.26 7.13 15.15
C ILE A 407 -4.52 6.12 16.27
N GLU A 408 -3.69 5.09 16.33
CA GLU A 408 -3.64 4.17 17.46
C GLU A 408 -2.31 4.30 18.21
N LYS A 409 -2.38 4.23 19.53
CA LYS A 409 -1.22 4.20 20.42
C LYS A 409 -1.55 3.35 21.63
N ASP A 410 -0.72 2.34 21.91
CA ASP A 410 -0.88 1.45 23.07
C ASP A 410 -2.29 0.82 23.16
N ASN A 411 -2.82 0.35 22.03
CA ASN A 411 -4.21 -0.16 21.88
C ASN A 411 -5.32 0.86 22.21
N GLN A 412 -5.00 2.15 22.29
CA GLN A 412 -5.95 3.23 22.46
C GLN A 412 -6.05 4.05 21.18
N GLY A 413 -7.27 4.21 20.67
CA GLY A 413 -7.56 5.11 19.55
C GLY A 413 -7.63 6.58 20.00
N TYR A 414 -7.14 7.46 19.14
CA TYR A 414 -7.24 8.92 19.26
C TYR A 414 -7.73 9.50 17.93
N SER A 415 -8.53 10.56 18.00
CA SER A 415 -9.04 11.26 16.82
C SER A 415 -8.57 12.71 16.80
N PHE A 416 -8.25 13.20 15.62
CA PHE A 416 -7.82 14.57 15.36
C PHE A 416 -8.81 15.26 14.43
N ILE A 417 -9.03 16.55 14.69
CA ILE A 417 -9.71 17.46 13.79
C ILE A 417 -8.83 18.68 13.61
N LEU A 418 -8.50 18.99 12.37
CA LEU A 418 -7.79 20.20 11.98
C LEU A 418 -8.75 21.05 11.13
N GLU A 419 -8.95 22.29 11.52
CA GLU A 419 -9.84 23.22 10.83
C GLU A 419 -9.05 24.46 10.38
N GLN A 420 -9.29 24.84 9.13
CA GLN A 420 -8.77 26.06 8.52
C GLN A 420 -9.92 26.82 7.87
N VAL A 421 -9.95 28.14 8.05
CA VAL A 421 -10.93 29.02 7.39
C VAL A 421 -10.17 30.01 6.53
N LEU A 422 -10.46 30.01 5.24
CA LEU A 422 -9.92 30.93 4.25
C LEU A 422 -10.98 31.96 3.90
N HIS A 423 -10.61 33.25 3.88
CA HIS A 423 -11.46 34.34 3.40
C HIS A 423 -11.04 34.72 1.96
N ASP A 424 -11.98 35.04 1.07
CA ASP A 424 -11.70 35.52 -0.29
C ASP A 424 -11.41 37.04 -0.31
N ASP A 425 -10.37 37.46 0.42
CA ASP A 425 -10.05 38.88 0.63
C ASP A 425 -8.65 39.20 0.10
N LEU A 426 -8.50 39.95 -0.99
CA LEU A 426 -7.18 40.34 -1.54
C LEU A 426 -6.35 41.18 -0.54
N GLY A 427 -5.36 40.58 0.14
CA GLY A 427 -4.47 41.29 1.06
C GLY A 427 -3.36 40.44 1.73
N LEU A 428 -2.51 41.09 2.53
CA LEU A 428 -1.44 40.45 3.34
C LEU A 428 -1.98 39.50 4.43
N ASP A 429 -3.26 39.62 4.80
CA ASP A 429 -3.92 38.79 5.82
C ASP A 429 -4.26 37.36 5.31
N LEU A 430 -4.38 37.14 3.99
CA LEU A 430 -4.57 35.81 3.37
C LEU A 430 -3.46 34.82 3.73
N TRP A 431 -2.23 35.30 3.89
CA TRP A 431 -1.11 34.46 4.29
C TRP A 431 -1.26 33.97 5.72
N ARG A 432 -1.81 34.78 6.63
CA ARG A 432 -2.11 34.34 8.00
C ARG A 432 -3.23 33.31 8.02
N ASP A 433 -4.24 33.48 7.18
CA ASP A 433 -5.37 32.54 7.06
C ASP A 433 -4.92 31.19 6.46
N LEU A 434 -4.02 31.22 5.47
CA LEU A 434 -3.41 30.01 4.91
C LEU A 434 -2.43 29.32 5.86
N SER A 435 -1.85 30.05 6.81
CA SER A 435 -0.76 29.53 7.64
C SER A 435 -1.20 29.02 9.01
N ASN A 436 -2.49 29.04 9.37
CA ASN A 436 -2.91 28.60 10.71
C ASN A 436 -4.09 27.63 10.64
N LEU A 437 -3.84 26.41 11.07
CA LEU A 437 -4.84 25.37 11.26
C LEU A 437 -5.03 25.16 12.76
N SER A 438 -6.25 25.35 13.24
CA SER A 438 -6.60 24.98 14.61
C SER A 438 -6.74 23.47 14.71
N LEU A 439 -6.18 22.87 15.77
CA LEU A 439 -6.18 21.42 15.97
C LEU A 439 -6.86 21.07 17.29
N LYS A 440 -7.73 20.05 17.26
CA LYS A 440 -8.31 19.39 18.43
C LYS A 440 -7.95 17.90 18.43
N LEU A 441 -7.53 17.38 19.58
CA LEU A 441 -7.20 15.97 19.79
C LEU A 441 -8.12 15.37 20.83
N PHE A 442 -8.77 14.27 20.47
CA PHE A 442 -9.68 13.50 21.30
C PHE A 442 -9.09 12.14 21.63
N LYS A 443 -9.32 11.66 22.85
CA LYS A 443 -9.09 10.26 23.22
C LYS A 443 -10.40 9.49 22.97
N GLY A 444 -10.38 8.51 22.08
CA GLY A 444 -11.57 7.89 21.52
C GLY A 444 -12.00 8.54 20.20
N ARG A 445 -13.25 8.27 19.76
CA ARG A 445 -13.82 8.88 18.55
C ARG A 445 -14.22 10.33 18.82
N VAL A 446 -14.43 11.12 17.77
CA VAL A 446 -14.85 12.52 17.90
C VAL A 446 -16.20 12.67 18.62
N GLU A 447 -17.16 11.78 18.34
CA GLU A 447 -18.56 11.91 18.78
C GLU A 447 -18.74 11.70 20.29
N ASP A 448 -17.95 10.81 20.89
CA ASP A 448 -18.07 10.36 22.28
C ASP A 448 -16.76 10.48 23.08
N GLY A 449 -15.66 10.85 22.43
CA GLY A 449 -14.34 10.94 23.03
C GLY A 449 -14.10 12.24 23.80
N ASN A 450 -13.12 12.19 24.69
CA ASN A 450 -12.75 13.32 25.53
C ASN A 450 -11.69 14.17 24.84
N LEU A 451 -11.89 15.50 24.76
CA LEU A 451 -10.86 16.43 24.28
C LEU A 451 -9.66 16.42 25.25
N VAL A 452 -8.49 16.01 24.78
CA VAL A 452 -7.27 15.88 25.61
C VAL A 452 -6.18 16.86 25.25
N ALA A 453 -6.17 17.41 24.03
CA ALA A 453 -5.25 18.46 23.64
C ALA A 453 -5.84 19.40 22.60
N ILE A 454 -5.31 20.62 22.55
CA ILE A 454 -5.55 21.59 21.48
C ILE A 454 -4.21 22.05 20.93
N GLY A 455 -4.17 22.46 19.67
CA GLY A 455 -2.94 22.85 19.01
C GLY A 455 -3.14 23.82 17.88
N THR A 456 -2.01 24.22 17.30
CA THR A 456 -1.99 25.01 16.07
C THR A 456 -0.91 24.43 15.18
N LEU A 457 -1.26 24.16 13.93
CA LEU A 457 -0.33 23.77 12.87
C LEU A 457 -0.24 24.90 11.85
N CYS A 458 0.94 25.05 11.26
CA CYS A 458 1.18 26.04 10.23
C CYS A 458 1.66 25.41 8.93
N LEU A 459 1.19 25.98 7.81
CA LEU A 459 1.83 25.82 6.51
C LEU A 459 3.08 26.72 6.48
N PRO A 460 4.28 26.20 6.14
CA PRO A 460 5.48 27.03 6.02
C PRO A 460 5.32 28.15 4.96
N LEU A 461 6.06 29.24 5.07
CA LEU A 461 5.99 30.42 4.16
C LEU A 461 6.26 30.12 2.67
N ALA A 462 6.96 29.03 2.32
CA ALA A 462 7.12 28.55 0.94
C ALA A 462 5.90 27.73 0.43
N GLY A 463 4.94 27.47 1.31
CA GLY A 463 4.00 26.35 1.25
C GLY A 463 2.94 26.40 0.16
N ILE A 464 2.52 27.58 -0.36
CA ILE A 464 1.55 27.62 -1.46
C ILE A 464 2.17 27.10 -2.76
N LYS A 465 3.40 27.53 -3.07
CA LYS A 465 4.10 27.07 -4.27
C LYS A 465 4.43 25.59 -4.16
N ASP A 466 4.82 25.13 -2.98
CA ASP A 466 5.12 23.72 -2.74
C ASP A 466 3.83 22.86 -2.76
N LEU A 467 2.71 23.41 -2.30
CA LEU A 467 1.39 22.79 -2.44
C LEU A 467 0.96 22.67 -3.91
N ILE A 468 1.05 23.74 -4.69
CA ILE A 468 0.71 23.69 -6.13
C ILE A 468 1.63 22.70 -6.86
N LYS A 469 2.92 22.68 -6.51
CA LYS A 469 3.88 21.71 -7.08
C LYS A 469 3.55 20.27 -6.69
N SER A 470 2.91 20.03 -5.54
CA SER A 470 2.49 18.69 -5.14
C SER A 470 1.21 18.23 -5.86
N PHE A 471 0.59 19.06 -6.70
CA PHE A 471 -0.58 18.66 -7.49
C PHE A 471 -0.18 17.71 -8.60
N HIS A 472 -0.57 16.45 -8.45
CA HIS A 472 -0.37 15.38 -9.43
C HIS A 472 -1.72 14.91 -9.96
N ALA A 473 -1.97 15.11 -11.26
CA ALA A 473 -3.14 14.53 -11.90
C ALA A 473 -3.01 13.01 -11.93
N THR A 474 -4.09 12.30 -11.65
CA THR A 474 -4.17 10.84 -11.71
C THR A 474 -5.10 10.43 -12.83
N GLU A 475 -4.83 9.28 -13.46
CA GLU A 475 -5.68 8.70 -14.50
C GLU A 475 -5.93 9.60 -15.74
N ALA A 476 -5.05 10.57 -15.99
CA ALA A 476 -5.09 11.41 -17.19
C ALA A 476 -4.65 10.62 -18.43
N ALA A 477 -5.40 10.72 -19.52
CA ALA A 477 -5.11 10.05 -20.79
C ALA A 477 -4.09 10.82 -21.65
N SER A 478 -3.83 12.10 -21.34
CA SER A 478 -2.90 12.94 -22.09
C SER A 478 -2.26 14.02 -21.22
N PHE A 479 -1.12 14.56 -21.67
CA PHE A 479 -0.47 15.70 -21.03
C PHE A 479 -1.36 16.96 -20.99
N THR A 480 -2.15 17.18 -22.05
CA THR A 480 -3.14 18.27 -22.10
C THR A 480 -4.24 18.11 -21.05
N GLU A 481 -4.72 16.89 -20.84
CA GLU A 481 -5.69 16.59 -19.80
C GLU A 481 -5.08 16.71 -18.39
N GLU A 482 -3.84 16.27 -18.20
CA GLU A 482 -3.10 16.47 -16.95
C GLU A 482 -3.03 17.96 -16.56
N ILE A 483 -2.69 18.85 -17.49
CA ILE A 483 -2.68 20.30 -17.24
C ILE A 483 -4.10 20.81 -16.92
N ALA A 484 -5.11 20.35 -17.66
CA ALA A 484 -6.48 20.77 -17.46
C ALA A 484 -7.00 20.38 -16.06
N ILE A 485 -6.72 19.16 -15.60
CA ILE A 485 -7.06 18.66 -14.26
C ILE A 485 -6.42 19.52 -13.19
N LYS A 486 -5.10 19.75 -13.28
CA LYS A 486 -4.35 20.57 -12.31
C LYS A 486 -4.89 21.99 -12.25
N GLY A 487 -5.09 22.63 -13.41
CA GLY A 487 -5.61 23.99 -13.49
C GLY A 487 -7.04 24.10 -12.95
N ARG A 488 -7.90 23.13 -13.26
CA ARG A 488 -9.28 23.09 -12.75
C ARG A 488 -9.31 22.93 -11.23
N PHE A 489 -8.56 21.98 -10.68
CA PHE A 489 -8.48 21.80 -9.23
C PHE A 489 -7.85 23.00 -8.55
N ALA A 490 -6.76 23.56 -9.09
CA ALA A 490 -6.10 24.72 -8.51
C ALA A 490 -7.03 25.93 -8.42
N ARG A 491 -7.78 26.25 -9.49
CA ARG A 491 -8.81 27.30 -9.45
C ARG A 491 -9.92 26.98 -8.45
N PHE A 492 -10.35 25.72 -8.38
CA PHE A 492 -11.41 25.30 -7.46
C PHE A 492 -10.98 25.39 -5.98
N PHE A 493 -9.75 24.97 -5.68
CA PHE A 493 -9.18 24.88 -4.32
C PHE A 493 -8.66 26.23 -3.84
N LEU A 494 -7.94 26.98 -4.69
CA LEU A 494 -7.31 28.26 -4.36
C LEU A 494 -8.20 29.46 -4.66
N GLY A 495 -9.18 29.35 -5.55
CA GLY A 495 -10.03 30.49 -5.94
C GLY A 495 -9.20 31.58 -6.62
N GLU A 496 -9.44 32.84 -6.25
CA GLU A 496 -8.71 34.02 -6.79
C GLU A 496 -7.19 34.00 -6.49
N LEU A 497 -6.74 33.18 -5.53
CA LEU A 497 -5.30 33.03 -5.23
C LEU A 497 -4.52 32.37 -6.37
N TYR A 498 -5.19 31.59 -7.23
CA TYR A 498 -4.54 30.98 -8.38
C TYR A 498 -4.08 32.04 -9.39
N ASP A 499 -4.84 33.12 -9.58
CA ASP A 499 -4.47 34.17 -10.54
C ASP A 499 -3.26 35.00 -10.09
N VAL A 500 -2.90 34.94 -8.79
CA VAL A 500 -1.78 35.65 -8.18
C VAL A 500 -0.51 34.79 -8.07
N TYR A 501 -0.65 33.50 -7.78
CA TYR A 501 0.48 32.60 -7.46
C TYR A 501 0.64 31.39 -8.39
N GLY A 502 -0.32 31.14 -9.27
CA GLY A 502 -0.46 29.92 -10.08
C GLY A 502 0.26 29.89 -11.41
#